data_AF-A0A948UQX7-F1
#
_entry.id   AF-A0A948UQX7-F1
#
_cell.length_a   1.000
_cell.length_b   1.000
_cell.length_c   1.000
_cell.angle_alpha   90.00
_cell.angle_beta   90.00
_cell.angle_gamma   90.00
#
_symmetry.space_group_name_H-M   'P 1'
#
loop_
_entity.id
_entity.type
_entity.pdbx_description
1 polymer ?
#
loop_
_entity_poly.entity_id
_entity_poly.type
_entity_poly.pdbx_seq_one_letter_code
_entity_poly.pdbx_strand_id
1 'polypeptide(L)' 'MKSQSIIKNSYNLGFHKPESSVFRTPKGLNREIVESISRFKQEPAWMLDFRLQAL' A
#
# COMPACT_ATOMS: atom_id res chain seq x y z
N MET A 1 21.50 -16.30 -44.34
CA MET A 1 20.10 -16.45 -43.89
C MET A 1 19.81 -15.41 -42.82
N LYS A 2 18.59 -14.86 -42.84
CA LYS A 2 18.21 -13.57 -42.25
C LYS A 2 18.32 -13.50 -40.73
N SER A 3 18.72 -12.31 -40.27
CA SER A 3 18.57 -11.78 -38.92
C SER A 3 17.18 -12.05 -38.34
N GLN A 4 17.14 -12.53 -37.10
CA GLN A 4 16.07 -12.21 -36.16
C GLN A 4 16.67 -12.11 -34.77
N SER A 5 16.92 -10.86 -34.35
CA SER A 5 17.09 -10.49 -32.96
C SER A 5 15.83 -10.88 -32.20
N ILE A 6 15.94 -11.84 -31.29
CA ILE A 6 14.89 -12.18 -30.34
C ILE A 6 14.62 -10.93 -29.50
N ILE A 7 13.45 -10.31 -29.69
CA ILE A 7 13.01 -9.18 -28.90
C ILE A 7 12.90 -9.66 -27.45
N LYS A 8 13.91 -9.34 -26.63
CA LYS A 8 13.79 -9.43 -25.17
C LYS A 8 12.76 -8.38 -24.75
N ASN A 9 11.51 -8.78 -24.64
CA ASN A 9 10.47 -7.99 -24.01
C ASN A 9 10.72 -8.00 -22.49
N SER A 10 11.76 -7.28 -22.03
CA SER A 10 12.03 -7.06 -20.63
C SER A 10 10.90 -6.18 -20.07
N TYR A 11 10.06 -6.76 -19.21
CA TYR A 11 9.06 -6.05 -18.43
C TYR A 11 9.76 -4.95 -17.61
N ASN A 12 9.80 -3.72 -18.16
CA ASN A 12 10.46 -2.55 -17.56
C ASN A 12 9.57 -1.83 -16.53
N LEU A 13 8.36 -2.31 -16.29
CA LEU A 13 7.42 -1.72 -15.33
C LEU A 13 7.67 -2.35 -13.96
N GLY A 14 8.80 -1.99 -13.36
CA GLY A 14 9.18 -2.40 -12.01
C GLY A 14 8.27 -1.76 -10.97
N PHE A 15 7.15 -2.42 -10.64
CA PHE A 15 6.29 -2.09 -9.49
C PHE A 15 6.97 -2.44 -8.15
N HIS A 16 8.22 -2.03 -7.98
CA HIS A 16 8.96 -2.16 -6.74
C HIS A 16 8.84 -0.84 -5.99
N LYS A 17 7.82 -0.73 -5.13
CA LYS A 17 7.76 0.34 -4.14
C LYS A 17 8.58 -0.12 -2.94
N PRO A 18 9.80 0.41 -2.70
CA PRO A 18 10.50 0.12 -1.47
C PRO A 18 9.61 0.48 -0.28
N GLU A 19 9.51 -0.43 0.68
CA GLU A 19 8.65 -0.27 1.85
C GLU A 19 9.28 0.72 2.83
N SER A 20 9.02 2.01 2.65
CA SER A 20 9.29 3.04 3.66
C SER A 20 8.11 3.12 4.64
N SER A 21 7.90 2.06 5.41
CA SER A 21 6.88 2.09 6.47
C SER A 21 7.40 2.90 7.65
N VAL A 22 7.05 4.19 7.68
CA VAL A 22 7.33 5.12 8.81
C VAL A 22 6.51 4.76 10.04
N PHE A 23 5.42 4.00 9.86
CA PHE A 23 4.50 3.61 10.91
C PHE A 23 4.12 2.13 10.78
N ARG A 24 4.57 1.33 11.74
CA ARG A 24 4.25 -0.11 11.82
C ARG A 24 3.25 -0.32 12.94
N THR A 25 2.08 -0.85 12.59
CA THR A 25 1.08 -1.24 13.57
C THR A 25 1.35 -2.65 14.11
N PRO A 26 0.95 -2.96 15.35
CA PRO A 26 1.02 -4.32 15.86
C PRO A 26 0.16 -5.28 15.02
N LYS A 27 0.39 -6.59 15.18
CA LYS A 27 -0.39 -7.61 14.48
C LYS A 27 -1.85 -7.60 14.97
N GLY A 28 -2.78 -7.69 14.02
CA GLY A 28 -4.22 -7.67 14.28
C GLY A 28 -4.89 -6.38 13.81
N LEU A 29 -6.22 -6.40 13.71
CA LEU A 29 -7.03 -5.23 13.40
C LEU A 29 -7.99 -5.01 14.57
N ASN A 30 -7.89 -3.84 15.20
CA ASN A 30 -8.78 -3.42 16.26
C ASN A 30 -9.06 -1.92 16.09
N ARG A 31 -10.01 -1.41 16.88
CA ARG A 31 -10.41 0.00 16.85
C ARG A 31 -9.23 0.96 17.04
N GLU A 32 -8.39 0.70 18.04
CA GLU A 32 -7.26 1.56 18.41
C GLU A 32 -6.21 1.67 17.29
N ILE A 33 -5.97 0.56 16.57
CA ILE A 33 -5.07 0.51 15.42
C ILE A 33 -5.64 1.34 14.27
N VAL A 34 -6.94 1.20 13.99
CA VAL A 34 -7.62 1.98 12.94
C VAL A 34 -7.56 3.48 13.25
N GLU A 35 -7.85 3.88 14.49
CA GLU A 35 -7.74 5.27 14.94
C GLU A 35 -6.31 5.81 14.82
N SER A 36 -5.31 5.01 15.20
CA SER A 36 -3.89 5.39 15.11
C SER A 36 -3.43 5.59 13.67
N ILE A 37 -3.85 4.70 12.76
CA ILE A 37 -3.57 4.83 11.31
C ILE A 37 -4.21 6.11 10.77
N SER A 38 -5.48 6.37 11.13
CA SER A 38 -6.23 7.52 10.62
C SER A 38 -5.61 8.84 11.07
N ARG A 39 -5.20 8.94 12.34
CA ARG A 39 -4.45 10.10 12.88
C ARG A 39 -3.11 10.28 12.20
N PHE A 40 -2.35 9.20 12.02
CA PHE A 40 -1.04 9.25 11.33
C PHE A 40 -1.18 9.76 9.89
N LYS A 41 -2.25 9.36 9.20
CA LYS A 41 -2.55 9.77 7.84
C LYS A 41 -3.27 11.11 7.72
N GLN A 42 -3.63 11.74 8.85
CA GLN A 42 -4.43 12.97 8.89
C GLN A 42 -5.71 12.86 8.06
N GLU A 43 -6.38 11.70 8.15
CA GLU A 43 -7.62 11.47 7.40
C GLU A 43 -8.77 12.31 7.98
N PRO A 44 -9.73 12.72 7.13
CA PRO A 44 -10.93 13.41 7.59
C PRO A 44 -11.82 12.47 8.43
N ALA A 45 -12.60 13.04 9.36
CA ALA A 45 -13.41 12.30 10.33
C ALA A 45 -14.32 11.23 9.69
N TRP A 46 -14.94 11.55 8.55
CA TRP A 46 -15.81 10.61 7.84
C TRP A 46 -15.10 9.32 7.40
N MET A 47 -13.78 9.39 7.13
CA MET A 47 -13.00 8.23 6.71
C MET A 47 -12.66 7.34 7.91
N LEU A 48 -12.41 7.94 9.08
CA LEU A 48 -12.28 7.19 10.32
C LEU A 48 -13.59 6.44 10.64
N ASP A 49 -14.72 7.14 10.60
CA ASP A 49 -16.03 6.54 10.90
C ASP A 49 -16.35 5.38 9.95
N PHE A 50 -16.09 5.57 8.65
CA PHE A 50 -16.26 4.50 7.66
C PHE A 50 -15.39 3.27 7.95
N ARG A 51 -14.11 3.46 8.28
CA ARG A 51 -13.22 2.35 8.65
C ARG A 51 -13.69 1.63 9.93
N LEU A 52 -14.21 2.38 10.89
CA LEU A 52 -14.71 1.83 12.15
C LEU A 52 -16.04 1.08 12.00
N GLN A 53 -16.88 1.45 11.03
CA GLN A 53 -18.09 0.70 10.69
C GLN A 53 -17.80 -0.61 9.96
N ALA A 54 -16.64 -0.71 9.29
CA ALA A 54 -16.22 -1.89 8.55
C ALA A 54 -15.45 -2.93 9.40
N LEU A 55 -15.20 -2.63 10.68
CA LEU A 55 -14.60 -3.52 11.67
C LEU A 55 -15.60 -4.56 12.18
#